data_AF-A0AAW9A0R3-F1
#
_entry.id   AF-A0AAW9A0R3-F1
#
_cell.length_a   1.000
_cell.length_b   1.000
_cell.length_c   1.000
_cell.angle_alpha   90.00
_cell.angle_beta   90.00
_cell.angle_gamma   90.00
#
_symmetry.space_group_name_H-M   'P 1'
#
loop_
_entity.id
_entity.type
_entity.pdbx_description
1 polymer ?
#
loop_
_entity_poly.entity_id
_entity_poly.type
_entity_poly.pdbx_seq_one_letter_code
_entity_poly.pdbx_strand_id
1 'polypeptide(L)' 'MPEYLSYKDAMKYMGFSASKTLNKYIDAGLPVIVVGKSKRISKTAIDAFMKEHEVIVGKESD' A
#
# COMPACT_ATOMS: atom_id res chain seq x y z
N MET A 1 -7.27 -6.79 16.06
CA MET A 1 -7.36 -5.69 15.05
C MET A 1 -7.55 -6.34 13.69
N PRO A 2 -8.37 -5.81 12.77
CA PRO A 2 -8.56 -6.43 11.46
C PRO A 2 -7.22 -6.41 10.70
N GLU A 3 -6.65 -7.58 10.47
CA GLU A 3 -5.37 -7.76 9.76
C GLU A 3 -5.46 -7.29 8.30
N TYR A 4 -6.68 -7.27 7.76
CA TYR A 4 -6.95 -6.98 6.36
C TYR A 4 -7.84 -5.73 6.20
N LEU A 5 -7.33 -4.75 5.48
CA LEU A 5 -8.01 -3.52 5.12
C LEU A 5 -8.75 -3.69 3.80
N SER A 6 -9.93 -3.07 3.70
CA SER A 6 -10.57 -2.89 2.40
C SER A 6 -9.82 -1.82 1.59
N TYR A 7 -10.13 -1.72 0.30
CA TYR A 7 -9.54 -0.70 -0.57
C TYR A 7 -9.69 0.73 0.00
N LYS A 8 -10.87 1.06 0.56
CA LYS A 8 -11.14 2.36 1.17
C LYS A 8 -10.37 2.56 2.48
N ASP A 9 -10.26 1.50 3.30
CA ASP A 9 -9.55 1.59 4.56
C ASP A 9 -8.03 1.71 4.36
N ALA A 10 -7.48 1.01 3.36
CA ALA A 10 -6.09 1.15 2.95
C ALA A 10 -5.78 2.57 2.47
N MET A 11 -6.65 3.16 1.65
CA MET A 11 -6.52 4.57 1.26
C MET A 11 -6.51 5.50 2.47
N LYS A 12 -7.46 5.33 3.39
CA LYS A 12 -7.54 6.16 4.60
C LYS A 12 -6.31 5.97 5.48
N TYR A 13 -5.81 4.74 5.59
CA TYR A 13 -4.62 4.40 6.37
C TYR A 13 -3.35 5.05 5.80
N MET A 14 -3.21 5.05 4.47
CA MET A 14 -2.07 5.69 3.78
C MET A 14 -2.24 7.20 3.58
N GLY A 15 -3.38 7.78 4.00
CA GLY A 15 -3.68 9.20 3.84
C GLY A 15 -4.07 9.61 2.41
N PHE A 16 -4.43 8.68 1.54
CA PHE A 16 -4.85 8.98 0.18
C PHE A 16 -6.34 9.31 0.09
N SER A 17 -6.65 10.42 -0.58
CA SER A 17 -8.02 10.80 -0.92
C SER A 17 -8.52 10.16 -2.23
N ALA A 18 -7.59 9.79 -3.13
CA ALA A 18 -7.91 9.32 -4.48
C ALA A 18 -7.64 7.83 -4.68
N SER A 19 -8.63 7.09 -5.17
CA SER A 19 -8.52 5.64 -5.45
C SER A 19 -7.50 5.33 -6.55
N LYS A 20 -7.28 6.28 -7.46
CA LYS A 20 -6.25 6.16 -8.49
C LYS A 20 -4.85 6.07 -7.90
N THR A 21 -4.60 6.73 -6.78
CA THR A 21 -3.30 6.67 -6.10
C THR A 21 -3.04 5.26 -5.60
N LEU A 22 -3.97 4.66 -4.86
CA LEU A 22 -3.80 3.28 -4.40
C LEU A 22 -3.61 2.28 -5.55
N ASN A 23 -4.28 2.47 -6.70
CA ASN A 23 -4.04 1.64 -7.88
C ASN A 23 -2.61 1.74 -8.42
N LYS A 24 -1.99 2.92 -8.38
CA LYS A 24 -0.57 3.08 -8.78
C LYS A 24 0.37 2.30 -7.86
N TYR A 25 0.06 2.23 -6.56
CA TYR A 25 0.85 1.45 -5.61
C TYR A 25 0.68 -0.05 -5.87
N ILE A 26 -0.53 -0.50 -6.19
CA ILE A 26 -0.80 -1.88 -6.60
C ILE A 26 -0.05 -2.23 -7.88
N ASP A 27 -0.05 -1.33 -8.87
CA ASP A 27 0.70 -1.49 -10.12
C ASP A 27 2.22 -1.50 -9.88
N ALA A 28 2.69 -0.74 -8.89
CA ALA A 28 4.08 -0.73 -8.45
C ALA A 28 4.49 -1.95 -7.62
N GLY A 29 3.57 -2.86 -7.28
CA GLY A 29 3.86 -4.11 -6.58
C GLY A 29 3.23 -4.29 -5.19
N LEU A 30 2.35 -3.38 -4.75
CA LEU A 30 1.68 -3.52 -3.45
C LEU A 30 0.85 -4.83 -3.40
N PRO A 31 1.07 -5.72 -2.41
CA PRO A 31 0.36 -7.00 -2.35
C PRO A 31 -1.13 -6.82 -2.07
N VAL A 32 -1.97 -7.37 -2.96
CA VAL A 32 -3.43 -7.37 -2.83
C VAL A 32 -3.94 -8.80 -2.75
N ILE A 33 -4.73 -9.07 -1.72
CA ILE A 33 -5.42 -10.33 -1.51
C ILE A 33 -6.78 -10.26 -2.22
N VAL A 34 -6.98 -11.12 -3.21
CA VAL A 34 -8.24 -11.22 -3.96
C VAL A 34 -9.00 -12.45 -3.49
N VAL A 35 -10.18 -12.25 -2.91
CA VAL A 35 -11.08 -13.32 -2.45
C VAL A 35 -12.39 -13.21 -3.23
N GLY A 36 -12.52 -14.02 -4.29
CA GLY A 36 -13.65 -13.95 -5.22
C GLY A 36 -13.74 -12.58 -5.89
N LYS A 37 -14.79 -11.81 -5.58
CA LYS A 37 -15.00 -10.44 -6.07
C LYS A 37 -14.49 -9.35 -5.12
N SER A 38 -14.00 -9.73 -3.94
CA SER A 38 -13.53 -8.79 -2.92
C SER A 38 -12.01 -8.65 -2.97
N LYS A 39 -11.52 -7.42 -2.81
CA LYS A 39 -10.08 -7.12 -2.69
C LYS A 39 -9.79 -6.64 -1.28
N ARG A 40 -8.73 -7.17 -0.67
CA ARG A 40 -8.24 -6.78 0.66
C ARG A 40 -6.73 -6.60 0.62
N ILE A 41 -6.21 -5.77 1.52
CA ILE A 41 -4.80 -5.43 1.62
C ILE A 41 -4.38 -5.61 3.07
N SER A 42 -3.31 -6.37 3.33
CA SER A 42 -2.80 -6.51 4.69
C SER A 42 -2.13 -5.21 5.14
N LYS A 43 -2.33 -4.80 6.40
CA LYS A 43 -1.56 -3.67 6.97
C LYS A 43 -0.06 -3.90 6.91
N THR A 44 0.37 -5.12 7.24
CA THR A 44 1.79 -5.49 7.22
C THR A 44 2.39 -5.45 5.82
N ALA A 45 1.58 -5.75 4.79
CA ALA A 45 2.01 -5.63 3.40
C ALA A 45 2.19 -4.16 2.97
N ILE A 46 1.31 -3.27 3.42
CA ILE A 46 1.47 -1.81 3.21
C ILE A 46 2.75 -1.32 3.86
N ASP A 47 2.99 -1.67 5.12
CA ASP A 47 4.16 -1.22 5.87
C ASP A 47 5.47 -1.72 5.23
N ALA A 48 5.52 -3.01 4.87
CA ALA A 48 6.65 -3.61 4.17
C ALA A 48 6.91 -2.93 2.81
N PHE A 49 5.85 -2.69 2.02
CA PHE A 49 5.97 -2.00 0.73
C PHE A 49 6.47 -0.56 0.90
N MET A 50 5.91 0.19 1.86
CA MET A 50 6.34 1.57 2.11
C MET A 50 7.80 1.63 2.57
N LYS A 51 8.23 0.69 3.40
CA LYS A 51 9.62 0.57 3.85
C LYS A 51 10.58 0.19 2.73
N GLU A 52 10.16 -0.71 1.84
CA GLU A 52 10.98 -1.12 0.68
C GLU A 52 11.14 0.01 -0.34
N HIS A 53 10.10 0.83 -0.52
CA HIS A 53 10.12 2.01 -1.38
C HIS A 53 10.53 3.31 -0.65
N GLU A 54 11.00 3.22 0.59
CA GLU A 54 11.50 4.36 1.35
C GLU A 54 12.85 4.78 0.77
N VAL A 55 12.85 5.89 0.03
CA VAL A 55 14.10 6.51 -0.46
C VAL A 55 14.55 7.56 0.54
N ILE A 56 15.66 7.30 1.24
CA ILE A 56 16.30 8.29 2.09
C ILE A 56 16.95 9.33 1.18
N VAL A 57 16.27 10.47 0.98
CA VAL A 57 16.83 11.63 0.30
C VAL A 57 17.87 12.26 1.23
N GLY A 58 19.09 11.74 1.21
CA GLY A 58 20.16 12.23 2.08
C GLY A 58 21.42 11.38 2.23
N LYS A 59 21.67 10.39 1.37
CA LYS A 59 23.00 9.74 1.33
C LYS A 59 23.54 9.73 -0.10
N GLU A 60 24.57 10.55 -0.27
CA GLU A 60 25.50 10.74 -1.39
C GLU A 60 25.44 9.66 -2.47
N SER A 61 25.17 10.10 -3.71
CA SER A 61 25.78 9.49 -4.88
C SER A 61 27.21 10.03 -4.95
N ASP A 62 28.17 9.10 -4.91
CA ASP A 62 29.60 9.25 -5.21
C ASP A 62 29.85 9.92 -6.57
#